data_AF-W1WZV2-F1
#
_entry.id   AF-W1WZV2-F1
#
_cell.length_a   1.000
_cell.length_b   1.000
_cell.length_c   1.000
_cell.angle_alpha   90.00
_cell.angle_beta   90.00
_cell.angle_gamma   90.00
#
_symmetry.space_group_name_H-M   'P 1'
#
loop_
_entity.id
_entity.type
_entity.pdbx_description
1 polymer ?
#
loop_
_entity_poly.entity_id
_entity_poly.type
_entity_poly.pdbx_seq_one_letter_code
_entity_poly.pdbx_strand_id
1 'polypeptide(L)'
;TAKTITDGKTVEMAAGKNLTVKQTSNNDGAKVEYALSDDIKIGNDGKDGKDGVDGKIGVNGKDGSSVVINGKDGSIGLNGKDGKDGLTMKAENGQPGVNGKDGITRIVYEDKNNNKHEVATLDDGLKFTGNNTDTVNNHKLNSLVKVQGEGVDKTTSASFKSAAGNINVKADGTDTLEVQLNKDLKNINTIKNDGNATFTIGGDNFAFNGGNVSLGGNNITNLKSGIVNNNDTDNTNAANIGDVKNISKANDIHIKDKTYTVNADKTVTLEYVDGNDNAVNKTAKIDLSNLPTGDKAAVESVVKKSA
;
A
#
# COMPACT_ATOMS: atom_id res chain seq x y z
N THR A 1 -33.83 74.53 33.69
CA THR A 1 -33.28 75.29 34.84
C THR A 1 -32.98 74.32 35.96
N ALA A 2 -31.76 74.38 36.51
CA ALA A 2 -31.42 73.59 37.69
C ALA A 2 -32.32 74.00 38.86
N LYS A 3 -32.82 73.04 39.63
CA LYS A 3 -33.58 73.29 40.86
C LYS A 3 -32.67 73.06 42.06
N THR A 4 -32.58 74.03 42.95
CA THR A 4 -31.89 73.90 44.23
C THR A 4 -32.75 73.06 45.17
N ILE A 5 -32.16 72.04 45.81
CA ILE A 5 -32.84 71.31 46.90
C ILE A 5 -32.80 72.23 48.13
N THR A 6 -33.95 72.72 48.57
CA THR A 6 -34.08 73.58 49.74
C THR A 6 -34.25 72.76 51.02
N ASP A 7 -33.74 73.28 52.13
CA ASP A 7 -33.92 72.67 53.45
C ASP A 7 -35.42 72.42 53.74
N GLY A 8 -35.74 71.24 54.28
CA GLY A 8 -37.12 70.79 54.52
C GLY A 8 -37.85 70.08 53.36
N LYS A 9 -37.19 69.80 52.22
CA LYS A 9 -37.74 68.93 51.17
C LYS A 9 -37.11 67.53 51.22
N THR A 10 -37.95 66.50 51.05
CA THR A 10 -37.49 65.10 50.98
C THR A 10 -36.71 64.87 49.68
N VAL A 11 -35.58 64.16 49.77
CA VAL A 11 -34.85 63.67 48.60
C VAL A 11 -35.14 62.18 48.43
N GLU A 12 -35.69 61.80 47.28
CA GLU A 12 -35.96 60.39 46.95
C GLU A 12 -34.75 59.80 46.21
N MET A 13 -34.20 58.71 46.74
CA MET A 13 -33.11 57.97 46.13
C MET A 13 -33.65 56.67 45.55
N ALA A 14 -33.95 56.66 44.25
CA ALA A 14 -34.38 55.48 43.53
C ALA A 14 -33.20 54.82 42.82
N ALA A 15 -33.13 53.49 42.87
CA ALA A 15 -32.11 52.71 42.19
C ALA A 15 -32.71 51.91 41.03
N GLY A 16 -31.95 51.77 39.94
CA GLY A 16 -32.30 50.86 38.84
C GLY A 16 -32.07 49.40 39.21
N LYS A 17 -32.54 48.47 38.37
CA LYS A 17 -32.53 47.01 38.65
C LYS A 17 -31.20 46.42 39.13
N ASN A 18 -30.06 46.99 38.71
CA ASN A 18 -28.72 46.46 38.99
C ASN A 18 -27.98 47.22 40.12
N LEU A 19 -28.61 48.22 40.73
CA LEU A 19 -28.04 49.03 41.80
C LEU A 19 -28.93 48.90 43.04
N THR A 20 -28.31 48.66 44.19
CA THR A 20 -28.97 48.71 45.49
C THR A 20 -28.56 49.97 46.22
N VAL A 21 -29.52 50.59 46.89
CA VAL A 21 -29.30 51.77 47.73
C VAL A 21 -29.80 51.41 49.13
N LYS A 22 -28.89 51.42 50.10
CA LYS A 22 -29.20 51.19 51.51
C LYS A 22 -28.98 52.49 52.28
N GLN A 23 -30.04 52.99 52.91
CA GLN A 23 -30.00 54.19 53.73
C GLN A 23 -30.08 53.82 55.22
N THR A 24 -29.24 54.44 56.03
CA THR A 24 -29.33 54.39 57.49
C THR A 24 -29.25 55.81 58.04
N SER A 25 -30.24 56.19 58.85
CA SER A 25 -30.26 57.46 59.58
C SER A 25 -30.27 57.19 61.09
N ASN A 26 -29.39 57.86 61.82
CA ASN A 26 -29.31 57.81 63.28
C ASN A 26 -28.92 59.19 63.83
N ASN A 27 -28.74 59.30 65.16
CA ASN A 27 -28.38 60.55 65.83
C ASN A 27 -27.01 61.11 65.41
N ASP A 28 -26.16 60.31 64.77
CA ASP A 28 -24.83 60.68 64.29
C ASP A 28 -24.82 61.13 62.82
N GLY A 29 -25.97 61.03 62.13
CA GLY A 29 -26.15 61.50 60.75
C GLY A 29 -26.85 60.50 59.83
N ALA A 30 -26.75 60.75 58.52
CA ALA A 30 -27.29 59.89 57.48
C ALA A 30 -26.16 59.26 56.65
N LYS A 31 -26.22 57.94 56.43
CA LYS A 31 -25.34 57.18 55.53
C LYS A 31 -26.15 56.58 54.39
N VAL A 32 -25.59 56.65 53.19
CA VAL A 32 -26.13 56.01 51.98
C VAL A 32 -25.05 55.09 51.41
N GLU A 33 -25.36 53.81 51.25
CA GLU A 33 -24.48 52.79 50.68
C GLU A 33 -24.99 52.40 49.30
N TYR A 34 -24.10 52.42 48.32
CA TYR A 34 -24.35 51.96 46.95
C TYR A 34 -23.64 50.64 46.73
N ALA A 35 -24.37 49.64 46.25
CA ALA A 35 -23.78 48.36 45.84
C ALA A 35 -24.43 47.88 44.55
N LEU A 36 -23.62 47.32 43.66
CA LEU A 36 -24.13 46.58 42.51
C LEU A 36 -24.82 45.30 43.00
N SER A 37 -25.84 44.86 42.28
CA SER A 37 -26.42 43.53 42.50
C SER A 37 -25.40 42.45 42.16
N ASP A 38 -25.45 41.31 42.85
CA ASP A 38 -24.56 40.17 42.57
C ASP A 38 -24.75 39.66 41.13
N ASP A 39 -26.01 39.60 40.68
CA ASP A 39 -26.39 39.31 39.30
C ASP A 39 -26.75 40.61 38.55
N ILE A 40 -25.97 40.93 37.51
CA ILE A 40 -26.19 42.11 36.67
C ILE A 40 -26.90 41.69 35.38
N LYS A 41 -28.18 42.07 35.23
CA LYS A 41 -28.94 41.87 33.97
C LYS A 41 -28.91 43.15 33.14
N ILE A 42 -28.20 43.12 32.02
CA ILE A 42 -28.17 44.22 31.04
C ILE A 42 -29.13 43.89 29.89
N GLY A 43 -29.98 44.83 29.53
CA GLY A 43 -31.09 44.60 28.60
C GLY A 43 -32.36 44.10 29.30
N ASN A 44 -33.40 43.87 28.52
CA ASN A 44 -34.67 43.36 29.05
C ASN A 44 -35.36 42.47 28.04
N ASP A 45 -35.99 41.41 28.55
CA ASP A 45 -36.81 40.53 27.74
C ASP A 45 -38.01 41.32 27.19
N GLY A 46 -38.46 40.92 26.01
CA GLY A 46 -39.72 41.39 25.43
C GLY A 46 -40.91 40.94 26.28
N LYS A 47 -41.97 41.74 26.30
CA LYS A 47 -43.26 41.35 26.91
C LYS A 47 -44.35 41.44 25.86
N ASP A 48 -45.26 40.47 25.86
CA ASP A 48 -46.50 40.48 25.11
C ASP A 48 -46.34 40.77 23.60
N GLY A 49 -45.49 39.99 22.93
CA GLY A 49 -45.28 40.12 21.48
C GLY A 49 -44.50 41.37 21.04
N LYS A 50 -43.93 42.14 21.99
CA LYS A 50 -42.96 43.21 21.71
C LYS A 50 -41.55 42.72 21.96
N ASP A 51 -40.61 43.21 21.15
CA ASP A 51 -39.19 42.89 21.30
C ASP A 51 -38.62 43.42 22.62
N GLY A 52 -37.61 42.71 23.11
CA GLY A 52 -36.78 43.15 24.22
C GLY A 52 -35.79 44.25 23.81
N VAL A 53 -34.89 44.59 24.72
CA VAL A 53 -33.71 45.43 24.44
C VAL A 53 -32.47 44.59 24.67
N ASP A 54 -31.60 44.51 23.65
CA ASP A 54 -30.34 43.77 23.71
C ASP A 54 -29.41 44.33 24.78
N GLY A 55 -28.80 43.43 25.57
CA GLY A 55 -27.75 43.80 26.51
C GLY A 55 -26.40 43.98 25.82
N LYS A 56 -25.58 44.92 26.31
CA LYS A 56 -24.20 45.11 25.85
C LYS A 56 -23.28 45.41 27.02
N ILE A 57 -22.17 44.69 27.12
CA ILE A 57 -21.07 45.01 28.04
C ILE A 57 -19.85 45.33 27.18
N GLY A 58 -19.20 46.47 27.45
CA GLY A 58 -18.00 46.90 26.74
C GLY A 58 -16.89 47.27 27.72
N VAL A 59 -15.69 46.78 27.48
CA VAL A 59 -14.46 47.20 28.17
C VAL A 59 -13.60 47.93 27.15
N ASN A 60 -13.37 49.22 27.38
CA ASN A 60 -12.57 50.06 26.49
C ASN A 60 -11.12 50.12 26.98
N GLY A 61 -10.20 49.73 26.12
CA GLY A 61 -8.77 49.97 26.30
C GLY A 61 -8.34 51.31 25.71
N LYS A 62 -7.10 51.69 26.00
CA LYS A 62 -6.45 52.84 25.36
C LYS A 62 -6.35 52.64 23.84
N ASP A 63 -6.46 53.72 23.10
CA ASP A 63 -6.30 53.77 21.65
C ASP A 63 -7.22 52.78 20.88
N GLY A 64 -8.50 52.74 21.23
CA GLY A 64 -9.53 52.03 20.45
C GLY A 64 -9.60 50.51 20.63
N SER A 65 -8.71 49.91 21.45
CA SER A 65 -8.83 48.48 21.81
C SER A 65 -10.10 48.26 22.65
N SER A 66 -10.81 47.14 22.47
CA SER A 66 -11.99 46.85 23.29
C SER A 66 -12.38 45.38 23.31
N VAL A 67 -13.14 45.00 24.35
CA VAL A 67 -13.88 43.73 24.39
C VAL A 67 -15.36 44.06 24.53
N VAL A 68 -16.21 43.42 23.73
CA VAL A 68 -17.65 43.65 23.72
C VAL A 68 -18.37 42.32 23.80
N ILE A 69 -19.29 42.18 24.75
CA ILE A 69 -20.25 41.07 24.79
C ILE A 69 -21.59 41.60 24.28
N ASN A 70 -22.13 41.00 23.22
CA ASN A 70 -23.33 41.44 22.55
C ASN A 70 -24.48 40.45 22.74
N GLY A 71 -25.52 40.89 23.46
CA GLY A 71 -26.73 40.09 23.68
C GLY A 71 -27.58 39.88 22.42
N LYS A 72 -27.39 40.71 21.39
CA LYS A 72 -28.16 40.63 20.14
C LYS A 72 -27.99 39.29 19.42
N ASP A 73 -26.76 38.82 19.34
CA ASP A 73 -26.36 37.64 18.56
C ASP A 73 -25.44 36.69 19.35
N GLY A 74 -25.29 36.93 20.66
CA GLY A 74 -24.45 36.12 21.54
C GLY A 74 -22.96 36.20 21.23
N SER A 75 -22.52 37.22 20.49
CA SER A 75 -21.13 37.36 20.07
C SER A 75 -20.24 38.04 21.11
N ILE A 76 -18.95 37.71 21.04
CA ILE A 76 -17.87 38.41 21.74
C ILE A 76 -17.00 39.06 20.67
N GLY A 77 -17.00 40.40 20.66
CA GLY A 77 -16.08 41.21 19.86
C GLY A 77 -14.79 41.49 20.63
N LEU A 78 -13.65 41.25 20.00
CA LEU A 78 -12.30 41.53 20.48
C LEU A 78 -11.68 42.49 19.46
N ASN A 79 -11.53 43.76 19.81
CA ASN A 79 -10.94 44.77 18.95
C ASN A 79 -9.51 45.08 19.39
N GLY A 80 -8.56 44.90 18.48
CA GLY A 80 -7.20 45.42 18.62
C GLY A 80 -7.14 46.95 18.55
N LYS A 81 -5.95 47.51 18.80
CA LYS A 81 -5.69 48.96 18.72
C LYS A 81 -6.19 49.53 17.38
N ASP A 82 -6.96 50.60 17.45
CA ASP A 82 -7.56 51.28 16.30
C ASP A 82 -8.32 50.32 15.34
N GLY A 83 -8.85 49.20 15.85
CA GLY A 83 -9.58 48.18 15.07
C GLY A 83 -8.71 47.25 14.22
N LYS A 84 -7.37 47.35 14.29
CA LYS A 84 -6.46 46.65 13.36
C LYS A 84 -6.45 45.14 13.46
N ASP A 85 -6.82 44.57 14.60
CA ASP A 85 -6.85 43.12 14.85
C ASP A 85 -8.22 42.70 15.41
N GLY A 86 -9.27 43.32 14.88
CA GLY A 86 -10.65 42.99 15.22
C GLY A 86 -11.00 41.54 14.93
N LEU A 87 -11.76 40.93 15.84
CA LEU A 87 -12.27 39.57 15.75
C LEU A 87 -13.62 39.52 16.44
N THR A 88 -14.62 38.89 15.84
CA THR A 88 -15.89 38.59 16.53
C THR A 88 -16.10 37.09 16.56
N MET A 89 -16.35 36.51 17.74
CA MET A 89 -16.59 35.07 17.89
C MET A 89 -17.96 34.78 18.48
N LYS A 90 -18.58 33.68 18.05
CA LYS A 90 -19.87 33.19 18.54
C LYS A 90 -20.01 31.69 18.26
N ALA A 91 -21.00 31.07 18.89
CA ALA A 91 -21.43 29.74 18.52
C ALA A 91 -22.31 29.82 17.25
N GLU A 92 -21.99 29.04 16.22
CA GLU A 92 -22.90 28.80 15.09
C GLU A 92 -22.96 27.29 14.78
N ASN A 93 -23.93 26.90 13.95
CA ASN A 93 -23.94 25.56 13.37
C ASN A 93 -22.88 25.50 12.26
N GLY A 94 -21.84 24.68 12.45
CA GLY A 94 -20.74 24.53 11.49
C GLY A 94 -20.94 23.36 10.54
N GLN A 95 -19.96 23.17 9.65
CA GLN A 95 -19.82 21.94 8.85
C GLN A 95 -19.90 20.65 9.69
N PRO A 96 -20.25 19.49 9.12
CA PRO A 96 -20.14 18.23 9.85
C PRO A 96 -18.69 17.93 10.27
N GLY A 97 -18.51 17.19 11.35
CA GLY A 97 -17.22 16.56 11.66
C GLY A 97 -16.86 15.45 10.65
N VAL A 98 -15.75 14.74 10.88
CA VAL A 98 -15.22 13.77 9.90
C VAL A 98 -16.22 12.63 9.58
N ASN A 99 -17.14 12.31 10.50
CA ASN A 99 -18.17 11.27 10.34
C ASN A 99 -19.44 11.71 9.58
N GLY A 100 -19.56 12.98 9.20
CA GLY A 100 -20.51 13.43 8.16
C GLY A 100 -22.01 13.27 8.43
N LYS A 101 -22.47 13.13 9.68
CA LYS A 101 -23.89 12.88 9.97
C LYS A 101 -24.74 14.14 10.13
N ASP A 102 -24.25 15.19 10.80
CA ASP A 102 -24.96 16.46 11.01
C ASP A 102 -23.95 17.59 11.32
N GLY A 103 -24.35 18.85 11.14
CA GLY A 103 -23.56 20.00 11.58
C GLY A 103 -23.36 19.99 13.10
N ILE A 104 -22.16 20.35 13.56
CA ILE A 104 -21.84 20.45 14.99
C ILE A 104 -21.81 21.91 15.43
N THR A 105 -22.08 22.17 16.70
CA THR A 105 -21.86 23.51 17.27
C THR A 105 -20.36 23.83 17.21
N ARG A 106 -20.01 24.92 16.52
CA ARG A 106 -18.63 25.41 16.43
C ARG A 106 -18.50 26.79 17.02
N ILE A 107 -17.33 27.07 17.57
CA ILE A 107 -16.89 28.45 17.74
C ILE A 107 -16.51 28.95 16.35
N VAL A 108 -17.30 29.88 15.84
CA VAL A 108 -17.06 30.57 14.59
C VAL A 108 -16.52 31.95 14.92
N TYR A 109 -15.45 32.33 14.25
CA TYR A 109 -14.91 33.67 14.36
C TYR A 109 -14.85 34.36 13.01
N GLU A 110 -15.14 35.65 13.02
CA GLU A 110 -15.03 36.53 11.87
C GLU A 110 -13.83 37.45 12.07
N ASP A 111 -12.84 37.34 11.18
CA ASP A 111 -11.64 38.17 11.24
C ASP A 111 -11.93 39.63 10.83
N LYS A 112 -10.93 40.50 10.97
CA LYS A 112 -11.03 41.92 10.61
C LYS A 112 -11.39 42.19 9.14
N ASN A 113 -11.21 41.21 8.26
CA ASN A 113 -11.54 41.30 6.85
C ASN A 113 -12.95 40.71 6.57
N ASN A 114 -13.70 40.40 7.62
CA ASN A 114 -14.99 39.72 7.59
C ASN A 114 -14.95 38.30 7.03
N ASN A 115 -13.79 37.61 7.08
CA ASN A 115 -13.74 36.20 6.74
C ASN A 115 -14.14 35.36 7.95
N LYS A 116 -15.08 34.44 7.73
CA LYS A 116 -15.49 33.45 8.74
C LYS A 116 -14.53 32.26 8.76
N HIS A 117 -14.20 31.83 9.96
CA HIS A 117 -13.38 30.65 10.23
C HIS A 117 -14.03 29.83 11.34
N GLU A 118 -13.81 28.52 11.30
CA GLU A 118 -14.32 27.57 12.27
C GLU A 118 -13.17 26.97 13.09
N VAL A 119 -13.30 26.95 14.41
CA VAL A 119 -12.31 26.30 15.29
C VAL A 119 -12.48 24.78 15.23
N ALA A 120 -11.39 24.05 14.97
CA ALA A 120 -11.40 22.58 14.93
C ALA A 120 -11.67 21.95 16.31
N THR A 121 -12.32 20.79 16.31
CA THR A 121 -12.77 20.01 17.47
C THR A 121 -12.26 18.57 17.36
N LEU A 122 -12.38 17.78 18.43
CA LEU A 122 -12.08 16.34 18.37
C LEU A 122 -13.09 15.53 17.52
N ASP A 123 -14.17 16.14 17.05
CA ASP A 123 -15.08 15.52 16.08
C ASP A 123 -14.62 15.69 14.62
N ASP A 124 -13.68 16.60 14.38
CA ASP A 124 -13.00 16.77 13.11
C ASP A 124 -11.89 15.73 12.93
N GLY A 125 -11.27 15.67 11.75
CA GLY A 125 -10.24 14.67 11.47
C GLY A 125 -9.91 14.51 9.99
N LEU A 126 -9.30 13.38 9.66
CA LEU A 126 -8.86 13.04 8.31
C LEU A 126 -9.65 11.83 7.77
N LYS A 127 -9.82 11.80 6.45
CA LYS A 127 -10.46 10.71 5.72
C LYS A 127 -9.41 10.01 4.88
N PHE A 128 -9.25 8.70 5.05
CA PHE A 128 -8.28 7.89 4.30
C PHE A 128 -9.00 6.84 3.46
N THR A 129 -8.64 6.75 2.18
CA THR A 129 -9.09 5.68 1.28
C THR A 129 -7.87 4.92 0.77
N GLY A 130 -8.02 3.60 0.59
CA GLY A 130 -7.05 2.83 -0.19
C GLY A 130 -7.44 2.81 -1.67
N ASN A 131 -6.98 1.79 -2.40
CA ASN A 131 -7.38 1.56 -3.77
C ASN A 131 -8.90 1.30 -3.95
N ASN A 132 -9.62 0.97 -2.88
CA ASN A 132 -11.08 0.91 -2.85
C ASN A 132 -11.66 2.26 -2.39
N THR A 133 -11.69 3.25 -3.29
CA THR A 133 -12.00 4.66 -2.99
C THR A 133 -13.39 4.88 -2.37
N ASP A 134 -14.32 3.94 -2.59
CA ASP A 134 -15.67 4.01 -2.04
C ASP A 134 -15.72 3.67 -0.54
N THR A 135 -14.65 3.08 0.00
CA THR A 135 -14.50 2.78 1.43
C THR A 135 -13.63 3.83 2.10
N VAL A 136 -14.29 4.77 2.78
CA VAL A 136 -13.63 5.86 3.51
C VAL A 136 -13.40 5.47 4.97
N ASN A 137 -12.14 5.50 5.40
CA ASN A 137 -11.75 5.37 6.80
C ASN A 137 -11.74 6.77 7.43
N ASN A 138 -12.80 7.10 8.16
CA ASN A 138 -12.91 8.36 8.89
C ASN A 138 -12.17 8.26 10.22
N HIS A 139 -11.17 9.12 10.44
CA HIS A 139 -10.38 9.14 11.67
C HIS A 139 -10.45 10.51 12.31
N LYS A 140 -11.00 10.58 13.52
CA LYS A 140 -11.08 11.80 14.33
C LYS A 140 -9.69 12.30 14.74
N LEU A 141 -9.55 13.59 15.01
CA LEU A 141 -8.37 14.14 15.71
C LEU A 141 -8.18 13.40 17.05
N ASN A 142 -6.93 13.23 17.46
CA ASN A 142 -6.56 12.43 18.64
C ASN A 142 -7.02 10.95 18.58
N SER A 143 -7.21 10.39 17.38
CA SER A 143 -7.46 8.96 17.18
C SER A 143 -6.21 8.22 16.70
N LEU A 144 -6.20 6.90 16.91
CA LEU A 144 -5.19 6.01 16.36
C LEU A 144 -5.58 5.59 14.94
N VAL A 145 -4.69 5.80 13.98
CA VAL A 145 -4.79 5.26 12.60
C VAL A 145 -3.91 4.01 12.49
N LYS A 146 -4.43 2.93 11.91
CA LYS A 146 -3.66 1.71 11.63
C LYS A 146 -3.41 1.58 10.14
N VAL A 147 -2.15 1.39 9.76
CA VAL A 147 -1.74 1.06 8.38
C VAL A 147 -1.02 -0.27 8.44
N GLN A 148 -1.62 -1.32 7.87
CA GLN A 148 -1.16 -2.71 8.02
C GLN A 148 -1.05 -3.38 6.64
N GLY A 149 0.01 -4.17 6.45
CA GLY A 149 0.12 -5.05 5.29
C GLY A 149 -0.90 -6.18 5.38
N GLU A 150 -1.48 -6.56 4.24
CA GLU A 150 -2.43 -7.68 4.16
C GLU A 150 -1.81 -8.98 4.69
N GLY A 151 -2.58 -9.75 5.47
CA GLY A 151 -2.18 -11.05 5.98
C GLY A 151 -1.10 -11.03 7.07
N VAL A 152 -0.65 -9.86 7.56
CA VAL A 152 0.38 -9.76 8.61
C VAL A 152 -0.26 -9.41 9.96
N ASP A 153 -0.38 -10.39 10.85
CA ASP A 153 -0.87 -10.18 12.21
C ASP A 153 0.24 -9.67 13.17
N LYS A 154 -0.12 -9.43 14.44
CA LYS A 154 0.81 -8.90 15.45
C LYS A 154 2.01 -9.84 15.70
N THR A 155 1.77 -11.15 15.75
CA THR A 155 2.80 -12.16 16.03
C THR A 155 3.76 -12.27 14.86
N THR A 156 3.22 -12.38 13.65
CA THR A 156 3.98 -12.45 12.40
C THR A 156 4.80 -11.19 12.24
N SER A 157 4.20 -10.01 12.44
CA SER A 157 4.89 -8.70 12.36
C SER A 157 6.14 -8.63 13.24
N ALA A 158 6.08 -9.14 14.47
CA ALA A 158 7.24 -9.11 15.39
C ALA A 158 8.43 -9.96 14.90
N SER A 159 8.17 -11.00 14.13
CA SER A 159 9.19 -11.90 13.55
C SER A 159 9.45 -11.66 12.06
N PHE A 160 8.75 -10.71 11.45
CA PHE A 160 8.74 -10.51 10.00
C PHE A 160 10.11 -9.99 9.53
N LYS A 161 10.80 -10.79 8.71
CA LYS A 161 12.06 -10.38 8.08
C LYS A 161 11.75 -9.67 6.77
N SER A 162 11.68 -8.35 6.83
CA SER A 162 11.48 -7.52 5.64
C SER A 162 12.70 -7.54 4.72
N ALA A 163 12.46 -7.47 3.41
CA ALA A 163 13.48 -7.18 2.43
C ALA A 163 13.80 -5.68 2.46
N ALA A 164 14.66 -5.29 3.41
CA ALA A 164 15.00 -3.90 3.68
C ALA A 164 15.52 -3.18 2.43
N GLY A 165 15.03 -1.95 2.19
CA GLY A 165 15.46 -1.08 1.10
C GLY A 165 14.77 -1.30 -0.25
N ASN A 166 13.74 -2.15 -0.31
CA ASN A 166 13.00 -2.38 -1.56
C ASN A 166 11.80 -1.45 -1.74
N ILE A 167 11.23 -0.90 -0.66
CA ILE A 167 10.13 0.07 -0.71
C ILE A 167 10.65 1.42 -0.25
N ASN A 168 10.39 2.46 -1.04
CA ASN A 168 10.67 3.85 -0.70
C ASN A 168 9.36 4.65 -0.64
N VAL A 169 9.30 5.62 0.27
CA VAL A 169 8.22 6.61 0.33
C VAL A 169 8.86 7.98 0.23
N LYS A 170 8.62 8.68 -0.89
CA LYS A 170 9.25 9.95 -1.21
C LYS A 170 8.23 11.08 -1.13
N ALA A 171 8.49 12.08 -0.29
CA ALA A 171 7.71 13.32 -0.29
C ALA A 171 8.16 14.25 -1.42
N ASP A 172 7.21 14.95 -2.05
CA ASP A 172 7.47 16.00 -3.04
C ASP A 172 7.68 17.39 -2.43
N GLY A 173 7.35 17.56 -1.15
CA GLY A 173 7.46 18.82 -0.41
C GLY A 173 6.20 19.67 -0.43
N THR A 174 5.13 19.21 -1.06
CA THR A 174 3.81 19.86 -1.03
C THR A 174 2.81 18.95 -0.31
N ASP A 175 2.31 17.94 -1.00
CA ASP A 175 1.12 17.18 -0.61
C ASP A 175 1.13 15.72 -1.09
N THR A 176 2.17 15.30 -1.83
CA THR A 176 2.26 13.92 -2.33
C THR A 176 3.32 13.11 -1.59
N LEU A 177 2.95 11.86 -1.26
CA LEU A 177 3.88 10.80 -0.90
C LEU A 177 3.89 9.74 -2.02
N GLU A 178 4.98 9.66 -2.78
CA GLU A 178 5.16 8.67 -3.84
C GLU A 178 5.70 7.36 -3.25
N VAL A 179 4.96 6.26 -3.43
CA VAL A 179 5.41 4.92 -3.05
C VAL A 179 6.14 4.28 -4.23
N GLN A 180 7.41 3.94 -4.05
CA GLN A 180 8.29 3.43 -5.11
C GLN A 180 8.83 2.05 -4.74
N LEU A 181 8.98 1.20 -5.76
CA LEU A 181 9.69 -0.08 -5.67
C LEU A 181 11.12 0.10 -6.21
N ASN A 182 12.10 -0.48 -5.54
CA ASN A 182 13.48 -0.47 -5.99
C ASN A 182 13.63 -1.28 -7.29
N LYS A 183 14.36 -0.73 -8.27
CA LYS A 183 14.66 -1.45 -9.53
C LYS A 183 15.52 -2.69 -9.27
N ASP A 184 16.44 -2.58 -8.32
CA ASP A 184 17.29 -3.67 -7.87
C ASP A 184 16.74 -4.24 -6.57
N LEU A 185 15.83 -5.21 -6.68
CA LEU A 185 15.27 -5.88 -5.50
C LEU A 185 16.35 -6.69 -4.78
N LYS A 186 16.61 -6.37 -3.52
CA LYS A 186 17.63 -7.02 -2.67
C LYS A 186 16.96 -7.87 -1.59
N ASN A 187 17.69 -8.85 -1.05
CA ASN A 187 17.26 -9.66 0.09
C ASN A 187 15.92 -10.39 -0.13
N ILE A 188 15.64 -10.82 -1.36
CA ILE A 188 14.49 -11.66 -1.70
C ILE A 188 14.93 -13.13 -1.71
N ASN A 189 14.37 -13.95 -0.82
CA ASN A 189 14.67 -15.38 -0.77
C ASN A 189 13.79 -16.21 -1.71
N THR A 190 12.51 -15.83 -1.85
CA THR A 190 11.52 -16.60 -2.60
C THR A 190 10.56 -15.65 -3.31
N ILE A 191 10.24 -15.95 -4.56
CA ILE A 191 9.14 -15.32 -5.31
C ILE A 191 8.14 -16.44 -5.64
N LYS A 192 6.90 -16.29 -5.18
CA LYS A 192 5.83 -17.23 -5.48
C LYS A 192 4.77 -16.50 -6.29
N ASN A 193 4.42 -17.07 -7.44
CA ASN A 193 3.32 -16.61 -8.26
C ASN A 193 2.18 -17.64 -8.17
N ASP A 194 0.93 -17.18 -8.24
CA ASP A 194 -0.24 -18.06 -8.25
C ASP A 194 -0.57 -18.52 -9.69
N GLY A 195 -1.04 -19.77 -9.82
CA GLY A 195 -1.48 -20.33 -11.10
C GLY A 195 -0.36 -20.59 -12.13
N ASN A 196 -0.73 -20.61 -13.42
CA ASN A 196 0.19 -20.78 -14.55
C ASN A 196 0.92 -19.45 -14.82
N ALA A 197 1.88 -19.11 -13.97
CA ALA A 197 2.66 -17.89 -14.11
C ALA A 197 3.80 -18.03 -15.13
N THR A 198 3.97 -17.02 -15.98
CA THR A 198 5.15 -16.89 -16.83
C THR A 198 6.21 -16.06 -16.12
N PHE A 199 7.45 -16.54 -16.13
CA PHE A 199 8.60 -15.78 -15.63
C PHE A 199 9.50 -15.38 -16.81
N THR A 200 9.55 -14.08 -17.10
CA THR A 200 10.36 -13.51 -18.18
C THR A 200 11.55 -12.77 -17.59
N ILE A 201 12.75 -13.12 -18.03
CA ILE A 201 13.99 -12.41 -17.69
C ILE A 201 14.46 -11.66 -18.93
N GLY A 202 14.66 -10.35 -18.80
CA GLY A 202 15.27 -9.53 -19.84
C GLY A 202 16.80 -9.62 -19.84
N GLY A 203 17.42 -9.29 -20.98
CA GLY A 203 18.87 -9.35 -21.18
C GLY A 203 19.35 -10.67 -21.77
N ASP A 204 20.66 -10.79 -22.00
CA ASP A 204 21.24 -11.87 -22.81
C ASP A 204 21.57 -13.15 -22.02
N ASN A 205 21.60 -13.10 -20.67
CA ASN A 205 22.07 -14.20 -19.84
C ASN A 205 21.08 -14.60 -18.73
N PHE A 206 20.79 -15.90 -18.64
CA PHE A 206 20.06 -16.52 -17.54
C PHE A 206 20.95 -17.58 -16.88
N ALA A 207 21.36 -17.33 -15.64
CA ALA A 207 22.34 -18.15 -14.95
C ALA A 207 21.87 -18.55 -13.54
N PHE A 208 22.17 -19.79 -13.16
CA PHE A 208 22.04 -20.30 -11.80
C PHE A 208 23.44 -20.60 -11.27
N ASN A 209 23.90 -19.83 -10.28
CA ASN A 209 25.23 -20.03 -9.69
C ASN A 209 25.12 -20.97 -8.49
N GLY A 210 25.17 -22.29 -8.77
CA GLY A 210 25.14 -23.36 -7.78
C GLY A 210 23.87 -24.21 -7.83
N GLY A 211 24.03 -25.49 -7.50
CA GLY A 211 22.95 -26.48 -7.48
C GLY A 211 22.54 -26.98 -8.88
N ASN A 212 21.56 -27.88 -8.89
CA ASN A 212 20.99 -28.45 -10.11
C ASN A 212 19.67 -27.72 -10.46
N VAL A 213 19.34 -27.67 -11.74
CA VAL A 213 18.02 -27.24 -12.20
C VAL A 213 17.06 -28.43 -12.15
N SER A 214 15.93 -28.28 -11.45
CA SER A 214 14.85 -29.27 -11.43
C SER A 214 13.62 -28.72 -12.15
N LEU A 215 13.13 -29.46 -13.13
CA LEU A 215 11.92 -29.12 -13.91
C LEU A 215 10.71 -29.94 -13.46
N GLY A 216 10.84 -30.71 -12.36
CA GLY A 216 9.86 -31.74 -12.00
C GLY A 216 9.75 -32.78 -13.12
N GLY A 217 8.53 -33.15 -13.48
CA GLY A 217 8.24 -34.10 -14.58
C GLY A 217 8.05 -33.46 -15.95
N ASN A 218 8.49 -32.22 -16.15
CA ASN A 218 8.24 -31.47 -17.39
C ASN A 218 9.33 -31.69 -18.45
N ASN A 219 8.96 -31.43 -19.71
CA ASN A 219 9.88 -31.51 -20.86
C ASN A 219 10.67 -30.21 -21.06
N ILE A 220 11.90 -30.33 -21.58
CA ILE A 220 12.65 -29.21 -22.16
C ILE A 220 12.45 -29.25 -23.68
N THR A 221 11.76 -28.26 -24.22
CA THR A 221 11.54 -28.13 -25.67
C THR A 221 12.38 -26.99 -26.24
N ASN A 222 12.62 -26.99 -27.55
CA ASN A 222 13.40 -25.97 -28.27
C ASN A 222 14.86 -25.83 -27.79
N LEU A 223 15.43 -26.91 -27.26
CA LEU A 223 16.86 -26.97 -26.94
C LEU A 223 17.69 -27.09 -28.23
N LYS A 224 18.54 -26.10 -28.49
CA LYS A 224 19.51 -26.17 -29.58
C LYS A 224 20.55 -27.25 -29.29
N SER A 225 21.17 -27.80 -30.34
CA SER A 225 22.26 -28.76 -30.22
C SER A 225 23.36 -28.20 -29.32
N GLY A 226 23.85 -29.05 -28.41
CA GLY A 226 24.99 -28.74 -27.56
C GLY A 226 26.33 -28.88 -28.30
N ILE A 227 26.33 -29.51 -29.47
CA ILE A 227 27.51 -29.62 -30.34
C ILE A 227 27.60 -28.30 -31.13
N VAL A 228 28.54 -27.44 -30.74
CA VAL A 228 28.74 -26.11 -31.32
C VAL A 228 30.04 -26.09 -32.13
N ASN A 229 31.15 -26.49 -31.52
CA ASN A 229 32.48 -26.48 -32.12
C ASN A 229 32.97 -27.88 -32.53
N ASN A 230 32.23 -28.93 -32.14
CA ASN A 230 32.56 -30.33 -32.43
C ASN A 230 33.95 -30.73 -31.89
N ASN A 231 34.26 -30.29 -30.68
CA ASN A 231 35.47 -30.64 -29.94
C ASN A 231 35.18 -30.63 -28.42
N ASP A 232 36.21 -30.91 -27.61
CA ASP A 232 36.05 -31.08 -26.16
C ASP A 232 35.48 -29.86 -25.42
N THR A 233 35.46 -28.66 -26.02
CA THR A 233 34.82 -27.48 -25.42
C THR A 233 33.31 -27.61 -25.30
N ASP A 234 32.69 -28.52 -26.05
CA ASP A 234 31.24 -28.78 -26.00
C ASP A 234 30.86 -29.83 -24.96
N ASN A 235 31.83 -30.51 -24.32
CA ASN A 235 31.58 -31.67 -23.45
C ASN A 235 30.72 -31.35 -22.21
N THR A 236 30.52 -30.07 -21.87
CA THR A 236 29.67 -29.61 -20.77
C THR A 236 28.29 -29.12 -21.23
N ASN A 237 28.03 -29.07 -22.53
CA ASN A 237 26.75 -28.65 -23.08
C ASN A 237 25.73 -29.79 -22.99
N ALA A 238 24.44 -29.43 -22.91
CA ALA A 238 23.38 -30.42 -23.01
C ALA A 238 23.17 -30.85 -24.48
N ALA A 239 23.14 -32.16 -24.74
CA ALA A 239 22.74 -32.71 -26.02
C ALA A 239 21.22 -32.60 -26.20
N ASN A 240 20.77 -32.19 -27.38
CA ASN A 240 19.35 -32.28 -27.72
C ASN A 240 19.00 -33.66 -28.30
N ILE A 241 17.70 -33.93 -28.50
CA ILE A 241 17.27 -35.24 -29.02
C ILE A 241 17.77 -35.53 -30.44
N GLY A 242 18.05 -34.49 -31.23
CA GLY A 242 18.66 -34.63 -32.56
C GLY A 242 20.09 -35.14 -32.47
N ASP A 243 20.89 -34.58 -31.55
CA ASP A 243 22.25 -35.03 -31.27
C ASP A 243 22.27 -36.51 -30.87
N VAL A 244 21.39 -36.89 -29.94
CA VAL A 244 21.28 -38.28 -29.47
C VAL A 244 20.90 -39.22 -30.61
N LYS A 245 19.94 -38.85 -31.46
CA LYS A 245 19.56 -39.66 -32.63
C LYS A 245 20.72 -39.82 -33.61
N ASN A 246 21.49 -38.75 -33.85
CA ASN A 246 22.65 -38.79 -34.74
C ASN A 246 23.76 -39.68 -34.16
N ILE A 247 24.09 -39.53 -32.89
CA ILE A 247 25.07 -40.36 -32.17
C ILE A 247 24.64 -41.83 -32.19
N SER A 248 23.37 -42.10 -31.92
CA SER A 248 22.83 -43.46 -31.95
C SER A 248 23.01 -44.10 -33.32
N LYS A 249 22.63 -43.40 -34.39
CA LYS A 249 22.73 -43.92 -35.76
C LYS A 249 24.18 -44.09 -36.23
N ALA A 250 25.07 -43.17 -35.86
CA ALA A 250 26.48 -43.22 -36.25
C ALA A 250 27.24 -44.37 -35.57
N ASN A 251 26.80 -44.78 -34.38
CA ASN A 251 27.44 -45.86 -33.62
C ASN A 251 26.73 -47.21 -33.73
N ASP A 252 25.56 -47.26 -34.35
CA ASP A 252 24.91 -48.52 -34.71
C ASP A 252 25.59 -49.08 -35.95
N ILE A 253 26.21 -50.25 -35.81
CA ILE A 253 26.89 -50.96 -36.89
C ILE A 253 26.39 -52.41 -36.88
N HIS A 254 25.62 -52.76 -37.91
CA HIS A 254 25.01 -54.09 -38.05
C HIS A 254 25.31 -54.71 -39.41
N ILE A 255 25.08 -56.02 -39.54
CA ILE A 255 25.15 -56.70 -40.83
C ILE A 255 23.93 -56.28 -41.65
N LYS A 256 24.15 -55.93 -42.91
CA LYS A 256 23.08 -55.52 -43.82
C LYS A 256 22.04 -56.64 -43.96
N ASP A 257 20.78 -56.29 -43.76
CA ASP A 257 19.70 -57.26 -43.95
C ASP A 257 19.52 -57.55 -45.45
N LYS A 258 20.11 -58.67 -45.90
CA LYS A 258 19.94 -59.23 -47.24
C LYS A 258 20.27 -60.72 -47.24
N THR A 259 19.88 -61.40 -48.32
CA THR A 259 20.39 -62.74 -48.59
C THR A 259 21.84 -62.65 -49.05
N TYR A 260 22.73 -63.37 -48.36
CA TYR A 260 24.13 -63.50 -48.74
C TYR A 260 24.37 -64.80 -49.50
N THR A 261 25.15 -64.73 -50.58
CA THR A 261 25.53 -65.88 -51.40
C THR A 261 26.88 -66.45 -50.97
N VAL A 262 27.06 -67.76 -51.13
CA VAL A 262 28.36 -68.41 -50.93
C VAL A 262 29.25 -68.12 -52.14
N ASN A 263 30.44 -67.58 -51.88
CA ASN A 263 31.46 -67.29 -52.87
C ASN A 263 32.11 -68.60 -53.40
N ALA A 264 32.79 -68.51 -54.53
CA ALA A 264 33.49 -69.66 -55.14
C ALA A 264 34.55 -70.30 -54.22
N ASP A 265 35.11 -69.54 -53.27
CA ASP A 265 36.07 -70.01 -52.27
C ASP A 265 35.42 -70.67 -51.04
N LYS A 266 34.12 -71.00 -51.11
CA LYS A 266 33.30 -71.56 -50.03
C LYS A 266 33.19 -70.66 -48.80
N THR A 267 33.16 -69.35 -49.00
CA THR A 267 32.97 -68.38 -47.90
C THR A 267 31.76 -67.49 -48.12
N VAL A 268 31.26 -66.86 -47.06
CA VAL A 268 30.23 -65.83 -47.12
C VAL A 268 30.82 -64.53 -46.59
N THR A 269 30.73 -63.45 -47.37
CA THR A 269 31.17 -62.11 -46.95
C THR A 269 29.97 -61.31 -46.47
N LEU A 270 29.94 -61.01 -45.18
CA LEU A 270 28.92 -60.15 -44.57
C LEU A 270 29.36 -58.70 -44.69
N GLU A 271 28.46 -57.87 -45.22
CA GLU A 271 28.63 -56.43 -45.34
C GLU A 271 28.02 -55.76 -44.11
N TYR A 272 28.78 -54.88 -43.46
CA TYR A 272 28.23 -54.06 -42.39
C TYR A 272 27.68 -52.74 -42.94
N VAL A 273 26.62 -52.25 -42.30
CA VAL A 273 26.04 -50.92 -42.53
C VAL A 273 25.96 -50.15 -41.21
N ASP A 274 25.83 -48.82 -41.30
CA ASP A 274 25.51 -47.96 -40.15
C ASP A 274 24.01 -48.00 -39.83
N GLY A 275 23.58 -47.32 -38.76
CA GLY A 275 22.17 -47.19 -38.37
C GLY A 275 21.29 -46.41 -39.36
N ASN A 276 21.83 -45.96 -40.50
CA ASN A 276 21.08 -45.41 -41.63
C ASN A 276 21.15 -46.33 -42.87
N ASP A 277 21.60 -47.57 -42.71
CA ASP A 277 21.80 -48.57 -43.76
C ASP A 277 22.86 -48.18 -44.83
N ASN A 278 23.75 -47.23 -44.52
CA ASN A 278 24.89 -46.92 -45.38
C ASN A 278 26.02 -47.92 -45.16
N ALA A 279 26.66 -48.39 -46.22
CA ALA A 279 27.78 -49.32 -46.10
C ALA A 279 28.92 -48.72 -45.26
N VAL A 280 29.33 -49.41 -44.20
CA VAL A 280 30.55 -49.11 -43.47
C VAL A 280 31.63 -50.04 -43.99
N ASN A 281 32.83 -49.53 -44.28
CA ASN A 281 33.93 -50.28 -44.88
C ASN A 281 34.53 -51.32 -43.90
N LYS A 282 33.70 -52.28 -43.51
CA LYS A 282 33.93 -53.38 -42.58
C LYS A 282 33.19 -54.59 -43.14
N THR A 283 33.85 -55.73 -43.13
CA THR A 283 33.25 -57.00 -43.53
C THR A 283 33.62 -58.08 -42.52
N ALA A 284 32.74 -59.08 -42.37
CA ALA A 284 33.07 -60.32 -41.69
C ALA A 284 33.02 -61.45 -42.71
N LYS A 285 33.93 -62.42 -42.58
CA LYS A 285 34.00 -63.57 -43.48
C LYS A 285 33.65 -64.82 -42.67
N ILE A 286 32.63 -65.56 -43.11
CA ILE A 286 32.31 -66.89 -42.58
C ILE A 286 32.91 -67.91 -43.53
N ASP A 287 33.78 -68.79 -43.02
CA ASP A 287 34.37 -69.88 -43.78
C ASP A 287 33.49 -71.15 -43.67
N LEU A 288 33.01 -71.63 -44.82
CA LEU A 288 32.18 -72.83 -44.94
C LEU A 288 32.95 -73.99 -45.59
N SER A 289 34.27 -73.87 -45.78
CA SER A 289 35.09 -74.85 -46.50
C SER A 289 35.07 -76.25 -45.89
N ASN A 290 34.84 -76.36 -44.58
CA ASN A 290 34.72 -77.61 -43.84
C ASN A 290 33.29 -78.17 -43.76
N LEU A 291 32.28 -77.51 -44.37
CA LEU A 291 30.94 -78.08 -44.47
C LEU A 291 30.86 -79.09 -45.63
N PRO A 292 30.22 -80.25 -45.43
CA PRO A 292 30.03 -81.24 -46.49
C PRO A 292 29.17 -80.64 -47.61
N THR A 293 29.71 -80.52 -48.82
CA THR A 293 29.01 -80.00 -49.99
C THR A 293 28.29 -81.15 -50.70
N GLY A 294 26.96 -81.24 -50.61
CA GLY A 294 26.21 -82.23 -51.39
C GLY A 294 24.70 -82.10 -51.30
N ASP A 295 24.04 -82.30 -52.45
CA ASP A 295 22.59 -82.47 -52.68
C ASP A 295 21.99 -83.73 -52.00
N LYS A 296 22.44 -84.10 -50.79
CA LYS A 296 21.90 -85.27 -50.08
C LYS A 296 21.71 -84.96 -48.62
N ALA A 297 20.48 -85.21 -48.17
CA ALA A 297 20.05 -85.27 -46.78
C ALA A 297 21.13 -85.93 -45.89
N ALA A 298 21.90 -85.12 -45.18
CA ALA A 298 22.72 -85.56 -44.07
C ALA A 298 21.99 -85.20 -42.78
N VAL A 299 20.97 -85.99 -42.45
CA VAL A 299 20.60 -86.17 -41.03
C VAL A 299 21.61 -87.17 -40.49
N GLU A 300 22.83 -86.72 -40.20
CA GLU A 300 23.66 -87.43 -39.23
C GLU A 300 23.28 -86.91 -37.85
N SER A 301 22.57 -87.76 -37.10
CA SER A 301 22.37 -87.57 -35.67
C SER A 301 23.73 -87.31 -35.03
N VAL A 302 23.89 -86.14 -34.39
CA VAL A 302 25.00 -85.92 -33.46
C VAL A 302 24.79 -86.87 -32.28
N VAL A 303 25.36 -88.07 -32.37
CA VAL A 303 25.54 -88.91 -31.19
C VAL A 303 26.67 -88.27 -30.40
N LYS A 304 26.31 -87.51 -29.36
CA LYS A 304 27.25 -87.18 -28.29
C LYS A 304 27.82 -88.50 -27.76
N LYS A 305 29.09 -88.76 -28.05
CA LYS A 305 29.84 -89.76 -27.29
C LYS A 305 30.31 -89.06 -26.02
N SER A 306 29.65 -89.38 -24.92
CA SER A 306 30.10 -89.05 -23.58
C SER A 306 31.51 -89.60 -23.38
N ALA A 307 32.43 -88.75 -22.97
CA ALA A 307 33.56 -89.12 -22.14
C ALA A 307 33.36 -88.46 -20.78
#